data_AF-A0A1G6C6V8-F1
#
_entry.id   AF-A0A1G6C6V8-F1
#
_cell.length_a   1.000
_cell.length_b   1.000
_cell.length_c   1.000
_cell.angle_alpha   90.00
_cell.angle_beta   90.00
_cell.angle_gamma   90.00
#
_symmetry.space_group_name_H-M   'P 1'
#
loop_
_entity.id
_entity.type
_entity.pdbx_description
1 polymer ?
#
loop_
_entity_poly.entity_id
_entity_poly.type
_entity_poly.pdbx_seq_one_letter_code
_entity_poly.pdbx_strand_id
1 'polypeptide(L)'
;MAIKKNKKLRRIIFIAITVLVIVILATVLILLFRPGKSDNTGMTSYDDLKETITEESAGENIEATEEEPVEQAVVDPGEVLASAAYKEGIISRATQFRDECASLYTDISGDLARFSLIDIDKDGIPELIMHDVSGKRAFYCSYVGEAVSEPFEIYVDETDDDSSYMPGTYAALFLEKNLFIKYVISNNGGRIESYLYRVNEQTKAPELTNNVAVENGASFMAGDGSSVSEEDYRAVFSSALGDDYGHYFLDELMIADGEYDFKSQYSWGSSPALSHMTLDELSAKIGG
;
A
#
# COMPACT_ATOMS: atom_id res chain seq x y z
N MET A 1 -49.11 4.77 45.01
CA MET A 1 -48.28 3.96 45.94
C MET A 1 -46.83 4.41 45.76
N ALA A 2 -46.29 5.17 46.70
CA ALA A 2 -44.94 5.75 46.57
C ALA A 2 -43.88 4.67 46.83
N ILE A 3 -43.11 4.30 45.81
CA ILE A 3 -41.97 3.40 45.95
C ILE A 3 -40.94 4.08 46.86
N LYS A 4 -40.80 3.57 48.09
CA LYS A 4 -39.78 4.00 49.05
C LYS A 4 -38.40 3.88 48.38
N LYS A 5 -37.79 5.03 48.04
CA LYS A 5 -36.43 5.13 47.49
C LYS A 5 -35.43 4.54 48.49
N ASN A 6 -35.04 3.29 48.29
CA ASN A 6 -34.07 2.61 49.15
C ASN A 6 -32.66 3.16 48.85
N LYS A 7 -32.20 4.12 49.67
CA LYS A 7 -30.89 4.78 49.51
C LYS A 7 -29.71 3.81 49.48
N LYS A 8 -29.84 2.63 50.11
CA LYS A 8 -28.81 1.57 50.07
C LYS A 8 -28.70 0.93 48.69
N LEU A 9 -29.82 0.66 48.04
CA LEU A 9 -29.85 0.06 46.69
C LEU A 9 -29.25 1.01 45.64
N ARG A 10 -29.55 2.32 45.73
CA ARG A 10 -28.93 3.32 44.84
C ARG A 10 -27.41 3.42 44.99
N ARG A 11 -26.88 3.27 46.21
CA ARG A 11 -25.42 3.26 46.43
C ARG A 11 -24.77 2.03 45.82
N ILE A 12 -25.40 0.86 45.93
CA ILE A 12 -24.90 -0.39 45.33
C ILE A 12 -24.89 -0.29 43.80
N ILE A 13 -25.96 0.22 43.20
CA ILE A 13 -26.04 0.42 41.73
C ILE A 13 -24.99 1.43 41.27
N PHE A 14 -24.78 2.52 42.00
CA PHE A 14 -23.77 3.51 41.65
C PHE A 14 -22.36 2.92 41.69
N ILE A 15 -22.02 2.16 42.74
CA ILE A 15 -20.73 1.47 42.84
C ILE A 15 -20.55 0.46 41.70
N ALA A 16 -21.58 -0.30 41.35
CA ALA A 16 -21.52 -1.26 40.25
C ALA A 16 -21.25 -0.58 38.89
N ILE A 17 -21.88 0.56 38.63
CA ILE A 17 -21.65 1.35 37.41
C ILE A 17 -20.23 1.93 37.41
N THR A 18 -19.76 2.46 38.53
CA THR A 18 -18.39 2.99 38.62
C THR A 18 -17.34 1.91 38.37
N VAL A 19 -17.53 0.72 38.95
CA VAL A 19 -16.63 -0.42 38.69
C VAL A 19 -16.66 -0.84 37.22
N LEU A 20 -17.84 -0.88 36.60
CA LEU A 20 -17.97 -1.22 35.19
C LEU A 20 -17.21 -0.22 34.28
N VAL A 21 -17.33 1.08 34.56
CA VAL A 21 -16.60 2.13 33.82
C VAL A 21 -15.09 1.98 33.97
N ILE A 22 -14.61 1.67 35.19
CA ILE A 22 -13.18 1.45 35.44
C ILE A 22 -12.67 0.22 34.66
N VAL A 23 -13.44 -0.87 34.63
CA VAL A 23 -13.07 -2.08 33.89
C VAL A 23 -12.97 -1.78 32.39
N ILE A 24 -13.95 -1.07 31.82
CA ILE A 24 -13.95 -0.69 30.41
C ILE A 24 -12.71 0.16 30.07
N LEU A 25 -12.41 1.17 30.89
CA LEU A 25 -11.23 2.03 30.71
C LEU A 25 -9.92 1.23 30.81
N ALA A 26 -9.82 0.27 31.74
CA ALA A 26 -8.67 -0.59 31.87
C ALA A 26 -8.47 -1.50 30.64
N THR A 27 -9.55 -2.09 30.10
CA THR A 27 -9.48 -2.88 28.86
C THR A 27 -9.05 -2.04 27.65
N VAL A 28 -9.56 -0.81 27.53
CA VAL A 28 -9.14 0.11 26.45
C VAL A 28 -7.66 0.47 26.59
N LEU A 29 -7.17 0.73 27.81
CA LEU A 29 -5.76 0.96 28.09
C LEU A 29 -4.87 -0.24 27.75
N ILE A 30 -5.31 -1.48 28.05
CA ILE A 30 -4.55 -2.70 27.71
C ILE A 30 -4.51 -2.93 26.19
N LEU A 31 -5.58 -2.57 25.47
CA LEU A 31 -5.62 -2.67 24.01
C LEU A 31 -4.75 -1.61 23.34
N LEU A 32 -4.73 -0.38 23.87
CA LEU A 32 -3.93 0.73 23.33
C LEU A 32 -2.44 0.61 23.71
N PHE A 33 -2.11 0.04 24.87
CA PHE A 33 -0.74 -0.17 25.35
C PHE A 33 -0.37 -1.65 25.37
N ARG A 34 -0.70 -2.39 24.31
CA ARG A 34 -0.20 -3.75 24.15
C ARG A 34 1.33 -3.68 23.98
N PRO A 35 2.14 -4.17 24.92
CA PRO A 35 3.58 -4.24 24.69
C PRO A 35 3.81 -5.25 23.57
N GLY A 36 4.34 -4.77 22.44
CA GLY A 36 4.75 -5.62 21.34
C GLY A 36 5.73 -6.66 21.84
N LYS A 37 5.41 -7.94 21.61
CA LYS A 37 6.39 -9.02 21.64
C LYS A 37 7.48 -8.66 20.63
N SER A 38 8.69 -8.47 21.10
CA SER A 38 9.88 -8.29 20.28
C SER A 38 10.18 -9.61 19.58
N ASP A 39 9.79 -9.74 18.31
CA ASP A 39 10.44 -10.70 17.43
C ASP A 39 11.74 -10.04 16.94
N ASN A 40 12.82 -10.65 17.40
CA ASN A 40 14.20 -10.26 17.22
C ASN A 40 14.64 -10.75 15.84
N THR A 41 14.66 -9.86 14.84
CA THR A 41 15.30 -10.14 13.55
C THR A 41 16.36 -9.07 13.34
N GLY A 42 17.61 -9.53 13.33
CA GLY A 42 18.81 -8.70 13.36
C GLY A 42 18.88 -7.70 12.21
N MET A 43 18.99 -6.44 12.57
CA MET A 43 19.39 -5.35 11.70
C MET A 43 20.91 -5.31 11.72
N THR A 44 21.56 -5.88 10.71
CA THR A 44 22.98 -5.62 10.47
C THR A 44 23.11 -4.19 9.97
N SER A 45 23.83 -3.39 10.74
CA SER A 45 24.24 -2.03 10.39
C SER A 45 25.05 -2.02 9.08
N TYR A 46 24.87 -0.98 8.28
CA TYR A 46 25.56 -0.76 7.00
C TYR A 46 27.09 -0.55 7.12
N ASP A 47 27.62 -0.50 8.35
CA ASP A 47 29.06 -0.29 8.62
C ASP A 47 29.89 -1.60 8.66
N ASP A 48 29.28 -2.80 8.70
CA ASP A 48 30.02 -4.07 8.80
C ASP A 48 30.47 -4.66 7.44
N LEU A 49 30.22 -3.99 6.31
CA LEU A 49 30.49 -4.51 4.95
C LEU A 49 31.86 -4.12 4.36
N LYS A 50 32.78 -3.53 5.14
CA LYS A 50 34.06 -3.05 4.60
C LYS A 50 35.34 -3.68 5.14
N GLU A 51 35.28 -4.58 6.12
CA GLU A 51 36.51 -5.04 6.77
C GLU A 51 36.49 -6.53 7.15
N THR A 52 36.28 -7.43 6.19
CA THR A 52 36.74 -8.83 6.34
C THR A 52 36.87 -9.56 5.00
N ILE A 53 37.82 -9.12 4.17
CA ILE A 53 38.44 -10.01 3.17
C ILE A 53 39.86 -10.24 3.65
N THR A 54 40.08 -11.27 4.47
CA THR A 54 41.34 -12.04 4.51
C THR A 54 41.26 -13.25 5.47
N GLU A 55 41.43 -14.42 4.85
CA GLU A 55 42.14 -15.63 5.32
C GLU A 55 41.63 -16.50 6.51
N GLU A 56 41.33 -17.75 6.11
CA GLU A 56 41.69 -19.05 6.73
C GLU A 56 40.88 -19.67 7.89
N SER A 57 40.11 -20.70 7.50
CA SER A 57 40.15 -22.10 7.98
C SER A 57 39.92 -22.43 9.47
N ALA A 58 38.81 -23.09 9.78
CA ALA A 58 38.78 -24.54 10.09
C ALA A 58 37.35 -24.99 10.42
N GLY A 59 37.02 -26.21 10.01
CA GLY A 59 35.66 -26.71 9.82
C GLY A 59 34.79 -26.93 11.07
N GLU A 60 33.49 -27.13 10.82
CA GLU A 60 32.81 -28.37 11.19
C GLU A 60 31.54 -28.55 10.34
N ASN A 61 31.33 -29.79 9.90
CA ASN A 61 30.24 -30.28 9.06
C ASN A 61 28.87 -29.95 9.64
N ILE A 62 28.04 -29.25 8.88
CA ILE A 62 26.59 -29.43 8.88
C ILE A 62 26.21 -29.61 7.41
N GLU A 63 25.68 -30.78 7.06
CA GLU A 63 25.04 -31.03 5.76
C GLU A 63 23.94 -29.99 5.56
N ALA A 64 24.26 -28.93 4.82
CA ALA A 64 23.27 -28.11 4.16
C ALA A 64 22.70 -28.98 3.03
N THR A 65 21.46 -29.42 3.18
CA THR A 65 20.64 -29.74 2.01
C THR A 65 20.65 -28.50 1.14
N GLU A 66 21.39 -28.57 0.03
CA GLU A 66 21.26 -27.65 -1.09
C GLU A 66 19.77 -27.65 -1.48
N GLU A 67 19.05 -26.61 -1.08
CA GLU A 67 17.84 -26.25 -1.82
C GLU A 67 18.35 -25.84 -3.20
N GLU A 68 18.11 -26.71 -4.19
CA GLU A 68 18.34 -26.36 -5.58
C GLU A 68 17.67 -24.99 -5.81
N PRO A 69 18.38 -24.00 -6.39
CA PRO A 69 17.71 -22.79 -6.82
C PRO A 69 16.63 -23.25 -7.79
N VAL A 70 15.37 -23.07 -7.42
CA VAL A 70 14.26 -23.28 -8.33
C VAL A 70 14.51 -22.29 -9.46
N GLU A 71 15.05 -22.78 -10.58
CA GLU A 71 15.08 -22.03 -11.84
C GLU A 71 13.62 -21.69 -12.11
N GLN A 72 13.23 -20.45 -11.78
CA GLN A 72 11.98 -19.89 -12.29
C GLN A 72 12.13 -19.97 -13.80
N ALA A 73 11.37 -20.89 -14.41
CA ALA A 73 11.31 -21.02 -15.85
C ALA A 73 11.04 -19.62 -16.41
N VAL A 74 11.89 -19.15 -17.32
CA VAL A 74 11.63 -17.91 -18.05
C VAL A 74 10.31 -18.11 -18.76
N VAL A 75 9.25 -17.47 -18.25
CA VAL A 75 7.90 -17.64 -18.76
C VAL A 75 7.77 -16.78 -20.01
N ASP A 76 7.38 -17.36 -21.15
CA ASP A 76 7.10 -16.59 -22.35
C ASP A 76 5.84 -15.72 -22.12
N PRO A 77 5.94 -14.38 -22.18
CA PRO A 77 4.80 -13.50 -21.99
C PRO A 77 3.65 -13.82 -22.94
N GLY A 78 3.94 -14.23 -24.18
CA GLY A 78 2.92 -14.60 -25.15
C GLY A 78 2.08 -15.80 -24.71
N GLU A 79 2.70 -16.79 -24.06
CA GLU A 79 2.01 -17.96 -23.53
C GLU A 79 1.14 -17.59 -22.32
N VAL A 80 1.63 -16.71 -21.44
CA VAL A 80 0.86 -16.21 -20.28
C VAL A 80 -0.37 -15.45 -20.74
N LEU A 81 -0.22 -14.51 -21.69
CA LEU A 81 -1.33 -13.71 -22.19
C LEU A 81 -2.38 -14.55 -22.94
N ALA A 82 -1.98 -15.67 -23.52
CA ALA A 82 -2.90 -16.64 -24.13
C ALA A 82 -3.55 -17.58 -23.10
N SER A 83 -2.99 -17.69 -21.89
CA SER A 83 -3.43 -18.65 -20.88
C SER A 83 -4.79 -18.32 -20.27
N ALA A 84 -5.57 -19.36 -19.95
CA ALA A 84 -6.82 -19.19 -19.21
C ALA A 84 -6.56 -18.66 -17.78
N ALA A 85 -5.45 -19.07 -17.15
CA ALA A 85 -5.09 -18.66 -15.80
C ALA A 85 -4.95 -17.14 -15.67
N TYR A 86 -4.26 -16.50 -16.63
CA TYR A 86 -4.18 -15.05 -16.70
C TYR A 86 -5.56 -14.43 -17.00
N LYS A 87 -6.21 -14.84 -18.09
CA LYS A 87 -7.46 -14.21 -18.56
C LYS A 87 -8.59 -14.31 -17.53
N GLU A 88 -8.87 -15.51 -17.04
CA GLU A 88 -9.93 -15.75 -16.06
C GLU A 88 -9.55 -15.15 -14.69
N GLY A 89 -8.27 -15.19 -14.31
CA GLY A 89 -7.78 -14.60 -13.08
C GLY A 89 -8.02 -13.10 -13.01
N ILE A 90 -7.64 -12.36 -14.06
CA ILE A 90 -7.81 -10.90 -14.12
C ILE A 90 -9.30 -10.53 -14.05
N ILE A 91 -10.15 -11.21 -14.81
CA ILE A 91 -11.61 -10.93 -14.80
C ILE A 91 -12.25 -11.29 -13.46
N SER A 92 -11.81 -12.38 -12.82
CA SER A 92 -12.27 -12.76 -11.49
C SER A 92 -11.94 -11.70 -10.45
N ARG A 93 -10.70 -11.21 -10.41
CA ARG A 93 -10.26 -10.13 -9.49
C ARG A 93 -11.05 -8.85 -9.72
N ALA A 94 -11.18 -8.43 -10.97
CA ALA A 94 -11.92 -7.23 -11.34
C ALA A 94 -13.41 -7.31 -10.96
N THR A 95 -14.03 -8.48 -11.17
CA THR A 95 -15.43 -8.72 -10.81
C THR A 95 -15.63 -8.66 -9.29
N GLN A 96 -14.77 -9.34 -8.54
CA GLN A 96 -14.81 -9.32 -7.07
C GLN A 96 -14.70 -7.90 -6.54
N PHE A 97 -13.71 -7.14 -7.02
CA PHE A 97 -13.49 -5.76 -6.56
C PHE A 97 -14.67 -4.83 -6.89
N ARG A 98 -15.30 -4.97 -8.07
CA ARG A 98 -16.52 -4.23 -8.41
C ARG A 98 -17.65 -4.53 -7.42
N ASP A 99 -17.85 -5.79 -7.08
CA ASP A 99 -18.92 -6.21 -6.16
C ASP A 99 -18.65 -5.72 -4.73
N GLU A 100 -17.39 -5.71 -4.30
CA GLU A 100 -16.96 -5.09 -3.05
C GLU A 100 -17.24 -3.58 -3.03
N CYS A 101 -16.92 -2.86 -4.10
CA CYS A 101 -17.24 -1.43 -4.23
C CYS A 101 -18.75 -1.17 -4.14
N ALA A 102 -19.58 -2.01 -4.79
CA ALA A 102 -21.04 -1.90 -4.71
C ALA A 102 -21.59 -2.11 -3.29
N SER A 103 -20.92 -2.93 -2.49
CA SER A 103 -21.30 -3.14 -1.09
C SER A 103 -20.94 -1.96 -0.18
N LEU A 104 -19.89 -1.20 -0.54
CA LEU A 104 -19.38 -0.07 0.24
C LEU A 104 -20.07 1.26 -0.11
N TYR A 105 -20.42 1.44 -1.38
CA TYR A 105 -21.01 2.67 -1.91
C TYR A 105 -22.47 2.46 -2.35
N THR A 106 -23.31 1.99 -1.43
CA THR A 106 -24.70 1.55 -1.73
C THR A 106 -25.60 2.65 -2.30
N ASP A 107 -25.25 3.92 -2.06
CA ASP A 107 -26.04 5.07 -2.49
C ASP A 107 -25.65 5.59 -3.88
N ILE A 108 -24.63 4.98 -4.52
CA ILE A 108 -24.12 5.38 -5.84
C ILE A 108 -24.55 4.34 -6.88
N SER A 109 -25.34 4.76 -7.85
CA SER A 109 -25.90 3.87 -8.90
C SER A 109 -25.07 3.77 -10.17
N GLY A 110 -23.85 4.33 -10.18
CA GLY A 110 -22.95 4.34 -11.33
C GLY A 110 -21.95 3.18 -11.28
N ASP A 111 -21.05 3.12 -12.26
CA ASP A 111 -19.89 2.23 -12.13
C ASP A 111 -19.03 2.69 -10.96
N LEU A 112 -18.69 1.76 -10.07
CA LEU A 112 -17.98 2.06 -8.82
C LEU A 112 -16.52 1.66 -8.85
N ALA A 113 -16.12 0.92 -9.88
CA ALA A 113 -14.76 0.43 -10.07
C ALA A 113 -14.30 0.69 -11.50
N ARG A 114 -12.99 0.86 -11.63
CA ARG A 114 -12.30 1.11 -12.88
C ARG A 114 -10.98 0.34 -12.85
N PHE A 115 -10.53 -0.04 -14.05
CA PHE A 115 -9.45 -0.99 -14.22
C PHE A 115 -8.43 -0.49 -15.23
N SER A 116 -7.16 -0.75 -14.98
CA SER A 116 -6.10 -0.51 -15.95
C SER A 116 -5.22 -1.75 -16.05
N LEU A 117 -4.71 -2.01 -17.26
CA LEU A 117 -3.69 -3.03 -17.52
C LEU A 117 -2.40 -2.32 -17.86
N ILE A 118 -1.39 -2.48 -17.00
CA ILE A 118 -0.14 -1.74 -17.08
C ILE A 118 0.99 -2.74 -16.86
N ASP A 119 1.99 -2.76 -17.75
CA ASP A 119 3.22 -3.57 -17.61
C ASP A 119 4.29 -2.73 -16.90
N ILE A 120 4.36 -2.88 -15.57
CA ILE A 120 5.10 -1.97 -14.69
C ILE A 120 6.56 -2.40 -14.54
N ASP A 121 6.81 -3.71 -14.46
CA ASP A 121 8.15 -4.26 -14.36
C ASP A 121 8.78 -4.58 -15.74
N LYS A 122 8.04 -4.33 -16.83
CA LYS A 122 8.49 -4.44 -18.23
C LYS A 122 8.82 -5.88 -18.64
N ASP A 123 8.16 -6.85 -18.03
CA ASP A 123 8.30 -8.26 -18.37
C ASP A 123 7.43 -8.68 -19.58
N GLY A 124 6.56 -7.77 -20.06
CA GLY A 124 5.65 -8.03 -21.17
C GLY A 124 4.29 -8.62 -20.75
N ILE A 125 4.03 -8.77 -19.45
CA ILE A 125 2.80 -9.31 -18.87
C ILE A 125 2.13 -8.18 -18.06
N PRO A 126 1.12 -7.49 -18.62
CA PRO A 126 0.48 -6.38 -17.92
C PRO A 126 -0.22 -6.80 -16.63
N GLU A 127 -0.01 -6.02 -15.58
CA GLU A 127 -0.66 -6.16 -14.28
C GLU A 127 -2.00 -5.43 -14.22
N LEU A 128 -2.89 -5.92 -13.36
CA LEU A 128 -4.18 -5.33 -13.11
C LEU A 128 -4.08 -4.30 -11.99
N ILE A 129 -4.41 -3.06 -12.34
CA ILE A 129 -4.69 -1.99 -11.38
C ILE A 129 -6.20 -1.84 -11.24
N MET A 130 -6.68 -1.91 -10.00
CA MET A 130 -8.10 -1.74 -9.66
C MET A 130 -8.24 -0.52 -8.76
N HIS A 131 -9.18 0.37 -9.05
CA HIS A 131 -9.46 1.52 -8.20
C HIS A 131 -10.94 1.83 -8.15
N ASP A 132 -11.39 2.32 -7.00
CA ASP A 132 -12.75 2.82 -6.89
C ASP A 132 -12.87 4.22 -7.49
N VAL A 133 -14.06 4.54 -7.99
CA VAL A 133 -14.30 5.85 -8.62
C VAL A 133 -14.33 7.00 -7.63
N SER A 134 -14.44 6.71 -6.33
CA SER A 134 -14.37 7.72 -5.27
C SER A 134 -12.94 8.13 -4.95
N GLY A 135 -11.94 7.46 -5.52
CA GLY A 135 -10.52 7.70 -5.26
C GLY A 135 -10.10 7.34 -3.84
N LYS A 136 -10.85 6.46 -3.16
CA LYS A 136 -10.58 6.04 -1.78
C LYS A 136 -9.72 4.79 -1.71
N ARG A 137 -9.70 3.96 -2.75
CA ARG A 137 -8.98 2.68 -2.73
C ARG A 137 -8.36 2.36 -4.07
N ALA A 138 -7.14 1.83 -4.02
CA ALA A 138 -6.50 1.22 -5.17
C ALA A 138 -5.72 -0.04 -4.79
N PHE A 139 -5.75 -1.02 -5.69
CA PHE A 139 -5.15 -2.33 -5.53
C PHE A 139 -4.38 -2.74 -6.79
N TYR A 140 -3.38 -3.59 -6.59
CA TYR A 140 -2.51 -4.15 -7.62
C TYR A 140 -2.62 -5.68 -7.61
N CYS A 141 -2.70 -6.30 -8.78
CA CYS A 141 -2.58 -7.75 -8.97
C CYS A 141 -1.65 -8.05 -10.14
N SER A 142 -0.84 -9.09 -10.01
CA SER A 142 0.16 -9.54 -10.97
C SER A 142 -0.01 -11.02 -11.32
N TYR A 143 0.60 -11.48 -12.40
CA TYR A 143 0.67 -12.90 -12.70
C TYR A 143 1.97 -13.49 -12.17
N VAL A 144 1.88 -14.43 -11.24
CA VAL A 144 3.02 -15.09 -10.60
C VAL A 144 2.65 -16.50 -10.18
N GLY A 145 3.57 -17.44 -10.36
CA GLY A 145 3.33 -18.83 -9.94
C GLY A 145 2.11 -19.47 -10.60
N GLU A 146 1.93 -19.23 -11.91
CA GLU A 146 0.83 -19.76 -12.73
C GLU A 146 -0.58 -19.23 -12.38
N ALA A 147 -0.69 -18.16 -11.59
CA ALA A 147 -1.96 -17.56 -11.22
C ALA A 147 -1.88 -16.04 -11.11
N VAL A 148 -3.04 -15.38 -11.10
CA VAL A 148 -3.14 -13.98 -10.73
C VAL A 148 -3.14 -13.84 -9.20
N SER A 149 -2.22 -13.05 -8.67
CA SER A 149 -2.01 -12.86 -7.24
C SER A 149 -3.23 -12.29 -6.52
N GLU A 150 -3.25 -12.45 -5.19
CA GLU A 150 -4.20 -11.73 -4.33
C GLU A 150 -3.99 -10.21 -4.45
N PRO A 151 -5.04 -9.40 -4.28
CA PRO A 151 -4.91 -7.95 -4.32
C PRO A 151 -3.91 -7.42 -3.29
N PHE A 152 -2.87 -6.76 -3.78
CA PHE A 152 -1.97 -5.95 -2.96
C PHE A 152 -2.57 -4.56 -2.79
N GLU A 153 -2.68 -4.09 -1.55
CA GLU A 153 -3.17 -2.75 -1.27
C GLU A 153 -2.13 -1.70 -1.69
N ILE A 154 -2.47 -0.86 -2.67
CA ILE A 154 -1.69 0.36 -2.93
C ILE A 154 -2.08 1.39 -1.87
N TYR A 155 -3.37 1.67 -1.72
CA TYR A 155 -3.89 2.45 -0.60
C TYR A 155 -5.36 2.17 -0.34
N VAL A 156 -5.76 2.35 0.92
CA VAL A 156 -7.15 2.48 1.36
C VAL A 156 -7.24 3.71 2.26
N ASP A 157 -8.13 4.64 1.91
CA ASP A 157 -8.56 5.73 2.77
C ASP A 157 -9.69 5.22 3.66
N GLU A 158 -9.40 5.01 4.93
CA GLU A 158 -10.37 4.55 5.93
C GLU A 158 -11.26 5.69 6.45
N THR A 159 -11.07 6.93 6.00
CA THR A 159 -11.86 8.05 6.50
C THR A 159 -13.25 8.08 5.86
N ASP A 160 -14.26 8.08 6.74
CA ASP A 160 -15.67 8.25 6.39
C ASP A 160 -16.01 9.68 5.92
N ASP A 161 -15.03 10.60 5.90
CA ASP A 161 -15.28 11.96 5.46
C ASP A 161 -15.64 11.96 3.96
N ASP A 162 -16.85 12.43 3.66
CA ASP A 162 -17.38 12.65 2.30
C ASP A 162 -16.62 13.76 1.53
N SER A 163 -15.56 14.30 2.12
CA SER A 163 -14.80 15.42 1.61
C SER A 163 -13.84 14.97 0.51
N SER A 164 -14.35 14.94 -0.72
CA SER A 164 -13.61 14.74 -1.97
C SER A 164 -12.48 15.77 -2.25
N TYR A 165 -12.19 16.68 -1.33
CA TYR A 165 -11.29 17.82 -1.53
C TYR A 165 -9.94 17.69 -0.83
N MET A 166 -9.81 16.86 0.21
CA MET A 166 -8.53 16.57 0.87
C MET A 166 -8.42 15.07 1.10
N PRO A 167 -7.75 14.32 0.21
CA PRO A 167 -7.60 12.89 0.40
C PRO A 167 -6.76 12.60 1.66
N GLY A 168 -7.12 11.59 2.43
CA GLY A 168 -6.26 11.03 3.48
C GLY A 168 -5.09 10.25 2.87
N THR A 169 -5.26 9.76 1.63
CA THR A 169 -4.22 9.03 0.91
C THR A 169 -4.17 9.38 -0.58
N TYR A 170 -2.96 9.44 -1.14
CA TYR A 170 -2.72 9.60 -2.56
C TYR A 170 -1.67 8.59 -3.01
N ALA A 171 -1.70 8.16 -4.26
CA ALA A 171 -0.61 7.37 -4.83
C ALA A 171 -0.33 7.81 -6.26
N ALA A 172 0.93 7.66 -6.66
CA ALA A 172 1.44 7.94 -7.99
C ALA A 172 2.30 6.77 -8.48
N LEU A 173 2.20 6.43 -9.76
CA LEU A 173 3.04 5.44 -10.42
C LEU A 173 3.91 6.13 -11.48
N PHE A 174 5.19 5.77 -11.47
CA PHE A 174 6.23 6.17 -12.41
C PHE A 174 6.66 4.92 -13.18
N LEU A 175 6.04 4.70 -14.35
CA LEU A 175 6.15 3.49 -15.16
C LEU A 175 7.59 3.24 -15.58
N GLU A 176 8.25 4.27 -16.11
CA GLU A 176 9.62 4.13 -16.60
C GLU A 176 10.61 3.75 -15.50
N LYS A 177 10.22 3.95 -14.24
CA LYS A 177 11.04 3.69 -13.06
C LYS A 177 10.65 2.42 -12.33
N ASN A 178 9.55 1.72 -12.65
CA ASN A 178 8.98 0.67 -11.78
C ASN A 178 8.91 1.17 -10.32
N LEU A 179 8.23 2.30 -10.10
CA LEU A 179 8.14 2.96 -8.80
C LEU A 179 6.73 3.44 -8.53
N PHE A 180 6.20 3.05 -7.38
CA PHE A 180 4.98 3.59 -6.80
C PHE A 180 5.35 4.43 -5.59
N ILE A 181 4.70 5.57 -5.42
CA ILE A 181 4.83 6.35 -4.20
C ILE A 181 3.42 6.54 -3.62
N LYS A 182 3.19 5.95 -2.44
CA LYS A 182 1.99 6.18 -1.63
C LYS A 182 2.27 7.31 -0.66
N TYR A 183 1.32 8.21 -0.53
CA TYR A 183 1.34 9.34 0.38
C TYR A 183 0.18 9.20 1.36
N VAL A 184 0.48 9.22 2.66
CA VAL A 184 -0.51 9.29 3.73
C VAL A 184 -0.49 10.70 4.28
N ILE A 185 -1.62 11.39 4.15
CA ILE A 185 -1.76 12.81 4.45
C ILE A 185 -2.65 12.93 5.69
N SER A 186 -2.08 13.48 6.74
CA SER A 186 -2.76 13.65 8.04
C SER A 186 -2.66 15.09 8.52
N ASN A 187 -3.39 15.41 9.59
CA ASN A 187 -3.41 16.74 10.21
C ASN A 187 -3.74 17.87 9.21
N ASN A 188 -4.71 17.65 8.32
CA ASN A 188 -5.08 18.60 7.26
C ASN A 188 -3.89 19.05 6.38
N GLY A 189 -3.00 18.12 6.01
CA GLY A 189 -1.78 18.41 5.27
C GLY A 189 -0.60 18.81 6.15
N GLY A 190 -0.77 18.87 7.47
CA GLY A 190 0.29 19.14 8.43
C GLY A 190 1.30 18.01 8.57
N ARG A 191 0.99 16.79 8.12
CA ARG A 191 1.96 15.68 8.05
C ARG A 191 1.72 14.85 6.80
N ILE A 192 2.79 14.58 6.06
CA ILE A 192 2.78 13.75 4.86
C ILE A 192 3.84 12.66 5.04
N GLU A 193 3.40 11.42 4.99
CA GLU A 193 4.27 10.24 4.99
C GLU A 193 4.32 9.67 3.58
N SER A 194 5.52 9.43 3.07
CA SER A 194 5.76 8.95 1.71
C SER A 194 6.39 7.58 1.77
N TYR A 195 5.76 6.61 1.11
CA TYR A 195 6.15 5.21 1.07
C TYR A 195 6.49 4.85 -0.37
N LEU A 196 7.75 4.50 -0.63
CA LEU A 196 8.28 4.24 -1.96
C LEU A 196 8.36 2.73 -2.19
N TYR A 197 7.60 2.22 -3.17
CA TYR A 197 7.54 0.80 -3.51
C TYR A 197 8.09 0.53 -4.90
N ARG A 198 8.73 -0.63 -5.09
CA ARG A 198 9.12 -1.17 -6.40
C ARG A 198 8.58 -2.57 -6.55
N VAL A 199 8.16 -2.98 -7.75
CA VAL A 199 7.75 -4.37 -7.98
C VAL A 199 8.99 -5.26 -8.00
N ASN A 200 8.97 -6.27 -7.15
CA ASN A 200 9.99 -7.31 -7.10
C ASN A 200 9.87 -8.24 -8.30
N GLU A 201 10.97 -8.48 -9.00
CA GLU A 201 10.98 -9.25 -10.24
C GLU A 201 10.55 -10.71 -10.05
N GLN A 202 10.83 -11.32 -8.89
CA GLN A 202 10.57 -12.72 -8.61
C GLN A 202 9.18 -12.95 -8.01
N THR A 203 8.80 -12.13 -7.03
CA THR A 203 7.51 -12.27 -6.31
C THR A 203 6.38 -11.53 -7.01
N LYS A 204 6.71 -10.61 -7.93
CA LYS A 204 5.77 -9.72 -8.61
C LYS A 204 4.92 -8.91 -7.64
N ALA A 205 5.41 -8.67 -6.43
CA ALA A 205 4.73 -7.86 -5.41
C ALA A 205 5.44 -6.52 -5.25
N PRO A 206 4.70 -5.42 -4.99
CA PRO A 206 5.32 -4.17 -4.58
C PRO A 206 6.02 -4.30 -3.21
N GLU A 207 7.30 -3.98 -3.16
CA GLU A 207 8.12 -4.04 -1.95
C GLU A 207 8.54 -2.63 -1.51
N LEU A 208 8.39 -2.35 -0.22
CA LEU A 208 8.77 -1.06 0.36
C LEU A 208 10.29 -0.91 0.32
N THR A 209 10.76 0.07 -0.44
CA THR A 209 12.18 0.39 -0.59
C THR A 209 12.63 1.52 0.32
N ASN A 210 11.74 2.47 0.62
CA ASN A 210 12.03 3.57 1.52
C ASN A 210 10.73 4.17 2.08
N ASN A 211 10.85 4.84 3.23
CA ASN A 211 9.79 5.65 3.81
C ASN A 211 10.41 6.89 4.44
N VAL A 212 9.81 8.05 4.15
CA VAL A 212 10.14 9.32 4.77
C VAL A 212 8.88 10.11 5.09
N ALA A 213 8.97 11.00 6.07
CA ALA A 213 7.86 11.88 6.44
C ALA A 213 8.30 13.34 6.59
N VAL A 214 7.39 14.25 6.28
CA VAL A 214 7.52 15.69 6.55
C VAL A 214 6.36 16.17 7.39
N GLU A 215 6.68 16.98 8.40
CA GLU A 215 5.70 17.63 9.28
C GLU A 215 5.81 19.16 9.17
N ASN A 216 4.66 19.80 8.96
CA ASN A 216 4.46 21.23 8.76
C ASN A 216 5.42 21.84 7.71
N GLY A 217 5.87 21.04 6.73
CA GLY A 217 6.82 21.44 5.70
C GLY A 217 8.24 21.77 6.19
N ALA A 218 8.57 21.44 7.45
CA ALA A 218 9.81 21.92 8.07
C ALA A 218 10.55 20.88 8.93
N SER A 219 9.87 19.83 9.38
CA SER A 219 10.48 18.76 10.18
C SER A 219 10.49 17.47 9.38
N PHE A 220 11.68 16.91 9.13
CA PHE A 220 11.88 15.76 8.26
C PHE A 220 12.27 14.53 9.08
N MET A 221 11.70 13.39 8.72
CA MET A 221 11.87 12.13 9.43
C MET A 221 12.15 10.99 8.45
N ALA A 222 12.99 10.03 8.87
CA ALA A 222 13.08 8.72 8.24
C ALA A 222 11.92 7.82 8.70
N GLY A 223 11.76 6.66 8.04
CA GLY A 223 10.68 5.71 8.33
C GLY A 223 10.67 5.11 9.74
N ASP A 224 11.79 5.17 10.47
CA ASP A 224 11.87 4.78 11.88
C ASP A 224 11.45 5.91 12.86
N GLY A 225 11.06 7.07 12.32
CA GLY A 225 10.67 8.26 13.07
C GLY A 225 11.85 9.10 13.56
N SER A 226 13.09 8.72 13.25
CA SER A 226 14.27 9.55 13.56
C SER A 226 14.26 10.82 12.72
N SER A 227 14.72 11.93 13.31
CA SER A 227 14.84 13.19 12.58
C SER A 227 16.03 13.12 11.61
N VAL A 228 15.80 13.57 10.37
CA VAL A 228 16.81 13.67 9.33
C VAL A 228 16.90 15.11 8.82
N SER A 229 17.95 15.42 8.07
CA SER A 229 18.06 16.73 7.41
C SER A 229 17.08 16.83 6.24
N GLU A 230 16.77 18.06 5.80
CA GLU A 230 16.03 18.27 4.55
C GLU A 230 16.76 17.66 3.34
N GLU A 231 18.09 17.73 3.35
CA GLU A 231 18.93 17.16 2.29
C GLU A 231 18.77 15.64 2.20
N ASP A 232 18.82 14.93 3.33
CA ASP A 232 18.63 13.47 3.39
C ASP A 232 17.21 13.08 2.98
N TYR A 233 16.19 13.83 3.43
CA TYR A 233 14.81 13.63 3.01
C TYR A 233 14.66 13.75 1.48
N ARG A 234 15.20 14.83 0.89
CA ARG A 234 15.18 15.04 -0.56
C ARG A 234 16.02 14.02 -1.31
N ALA A 235 17.11 13.53 -0.70
CA ALA A 235 17.99 12.54 -1.28
C ALA A 235 17.24 11.22 -1.60
N VAL A 236 16.30 10.82 -0.74
CA VAL A 236 15.45 9.63 -0.97
C VAL A 236 14.68 9.73 -2.29
N PHE A 237 13.98 10.83 -2.50
CA PHE A 237 13.22 11.04 -3.73
C PHE A 237 14.12 11.27 -4.94
N SER A 238 15.21 12.04 -4.79
CA SER A 238 16.15 12.27 -5.89
C SER A 238 16.80 10.97 -6.37
N SER A 239 17.08 10.03 -5.45
CA SER A 239 17.64 8.73 -5.77
C SER A 239 16.61 7.81 -6.44
N ALA A 240 15.34 7.92 -6.04
CA ALA A 240 14.26 7.11 -6.61
C ALA A 240 13.80 7.58 -8.00
N LEU A 241 13.67 8.90 -8.19
CA LEU A 241 13.13 9.52 -9.40
C LEU A 241 14.23 9.91 -10.40
N GLY A 242 15.45 10.19 -9.94
CA GLY A 242 16.56 10.64 -10.78
C GLY A 242 16.32 12.03 -11.36
N ASP A 243 16.59 12.21 -12.64
CA ASP A 243 16.49 13.50 -13.36
C ASP A 243 15.08 14.11 -13.27
N ASP A 244 14.06 13.29 -13.06
CA ASP A 244 12.67 13.73 -12.99
C ASP A 244 12.25 14.27 -11.61
N TYR A 245 13.13 14.16 -10.61
CA TYR A 245 12.86 14.60 -9.24
C TYR A 245 12.33 16.04 -9.18
N GLY A 246 12.92 16.98 -9.92
CA GLY A 246 12.49 18.39 -9.90
C GLY A 246 11.15 18.66 -10.61
N HIS A 247 10.62 17.71 -11.37
CA HIS A 247 9.44 17.90 -12.21
C HIS A 247 8.13 17.48 -11.55
N TYR A 248 8.20 16.63 -10.53
CA TYR A 248 7.01 15.99 -10.00
C TYR A 248 6.46 16.61 -8.72
N PHE A 249 7.23 17.39 -7.95
CA PHE A 249 6.73 17.93 -6.69
C PHE A 249 5.77 19.11 -6.90
N LEU A 250 4.60 19.00 -6.27
CA LEU A 250 3.77 20.16 -5.96
C LEU A 250 4.47 20.93 -4.83
N ASP A 251 5.02 22.10 -5.13
CA ASP A 251 5.82 22.94 -4.21
C ASP A 251 5.14 23.17 -2.83
N GLU A 252 3.81 23.12 -2.77
CA GLU A 252 3.04 23.37 -1.56
C GLU A 252 2.69 22.09 -0.75
N LEU A 253 2.79 20.90 -1.35
CA LEU A 253 2.36 19.65 -0.71
C LEU A 253 3.42 18.54 -0.70
N MET A 254 4.59 18.73 -1.31
CA MET A 254 5.63 17.70 -1.41
C MET A 254 5.13 16.32 -1.89
N ILE A 255 3.99 16.32 -2.59
CA ILE A 255 3.40 15.15 -3.23
C ILE A 255 3.87 15.18 -4.69
N ALA A 256 4.42 14.06 -5.15
CA ALA A 256 4.82 13.93 -6.54
C ALA A 256 3.62 13.58 -7.43
N ASP A 257 3.38 14.34 -8.50
CA ASP A 257 2.46 13.91 -9.58
C ASP A 257 3.12 12.76 -10.35
N GLY A 258 2.37 11.70 -10.64
CA GLY A 258 2.90 10.51 -11.32
C GLY A 258 2.66 10.54 -12.82
N GLU A 259 3.23 9.57 -13.54
CA GLU A 259 2.77 9.28 -14.92
C GLU A 259 1.36 8.69 -14.91
N TYR A 260 1.02 7.98 -13.83
CA TYR A 260 -0.32 7.52 -13.51
C TYR A 260 -0.72 7.97 -12.11
N ASP A 261 -1.77 8.78 -12.04
CA ASP A 261 -2.39 9.27 -10.80
C ASP A 261 -3.55 8.34 -10.42
N PHE A 262 -3.47 7.72 -9.24
CA PHE A 262 -4.50 6.82 -8.75
C PHE A 262 -5.69 7.53 -8.08
N LYS A 263 -5.62 8.84 -7.80
CA LYS A 263 -6.64 9.60 -7.07
C LYS A 263 -7.70 10.22 -7.98
N SER A 264 -7.44 10.26 -9.26
CA SER A 264 -8.23 11.14 -10.11
C SER A 264 -9.59 10.52 -10.48
N GLN A 265 -10.64 11.14 -9.95
CA GLN A 265 -11.93 11.27 -10.63
C GLN A 265 -11.93 12.42 -11.68
N TYR A 266 -10.76 13.07 -11.95
CA TYR A 266 -10.69 14.31 -12.74
C TYR A 266 -9.54 14.47 -13.80
N SER A 267 -8.45 13.72 -13.76
CA SER A 267 -7.44 13.56 -14.84
C SER A 267 -7.78 12.40 -15.81
N TRP A 268 -9.04 12.37 -16.28
CA TRP A 268 -9.65 11.28 -17.08
C TRP A 268 -9.25 11.37 -18.56
N GLY A 269 -7.98 11.68 -18.78
CA GLY A 269 -7.36 11.96 -20.07
C GLY A 269 -5.88 11.66 -20.01
N SER A 270 -5.52 10.45 -19.60
CA SER A 270 -4.18 9.89 -19.75
C SER A 270 -4.04 9.16 -21.10
N SER A 271 -2.81 8.81 -21.48
CA SER A 271 -2.48 8.18 -22.77
C SER A 271 -3.26 6.87 -22.98
N PRO A 272 -3.41 6.35 -24.23
CA PRO A 272 -4.17 5.13 -24.51
C PRO A 272 -3.76 3.89 -23.69
N ALA A 273 -2.50 3.82 -23.24
CA ALA A 273 -1.96 2.75 -22.39
C ALA A 273 -2.43 2.83 -20.93
N LEU A 274 -2.88 4.01 -20.49
CA LEU A 274 -3.31 4.32 -19.12
C LEU A 274 -4.83 4.47 -19.00
N SER A 275 -5.57 3.97 -20.01
CA SER A 275 -7.02 4.09 -20.07
C SER A 275 -7.68 3.32 -18.91
N HIS A 276 -8.53 4.05 -18.18
CA HIS A 276 -9.38 3.50 -17.14
C HIS A 276 -10.58 2.84 -17.81
N MET A 277 -10.67 1.52 -17.72
CA MET A 277 -11.70 0.69 -18.34
C MET A 277 -12.80 0.34 -17.35
N THR A 278 -14.03 0.25 -17.85
CA THR A 278 -15.11 -0.50 -17.19
C THR A 278 -14.78 -2.01 -17.19
N LEU A 279 -15.52 -2.80 -16.40
CA LEU A 279 -15.36 -4.26 -16.42
C LEU A 279 -15.67 -4.86 -17.79
N ASP A 280 -16.66 -4.31 -18.50
CA ASP A 280 -17.06 -4.78 -19.83
C ASP A 280 -15.96 -4.51 -20.86
N GLU A 281 -15.33 -3.33 -20.81
CA GLU A 281 -14.19 -2.98 -21.67
C GLU A 281 -12.95 -3.82 -21.36
N LEU A 282 -12.66 -4.07 -20.07
CA LEU A 282 -11.59 -4.97 -19.66
C LEU A 282 -11.84 -6.39 -20.20
N SER A 283 -13.06 -6.89 -20.06
CA SER A 283 -13.48 -8.21 -20.55
C SER A 283 -13.34 -8.32 -22.06
N ALA A 284 -13.74 -7.29 -22.80
CA ALA A 284 -13.58 -7.24 -24.25
C ALA A 284 -12.10 -7.20 -24.66
N LYS A 285 -11.26 -6.50 -23.91
CA LYS A 285 -9.82 -6.38 -24.18
C LYS A 285 -9.06 -7.68 -23.93
N ILE A 286 -9.41 -8.42 -22.89
CA ILE A 286 -8.75 -9.69 -22.51
C ILE A 286 -9.31 -10.89 -23.30
N GLY A 287 -10.60 -10.83 -23.62
CA GLY A 287 -11.32 -11.88 -24.35
C GLY A 287 -11.13 -11.86 -25.86
N GLY A 288 -10.66 -10.73 -26.44
CA GLY A 288 -10.23 -10.61 -27.83
C GLY A 288 -8.91 -11.30 -28.11
#